data_AF-A0A7K1SV61-F1
#
_entry.id   AF-A0A7K1SV61-F1
#
_cell.length_a   1.000
_cell.length_b   1.000
_cell.length_c   1.000
_cell.angle_alpha   90.00
_cell.angle_beta   90.00
_cell.angle_gamma   90.00
#
_symmetry.space_group_name_H-M   'P 1'
#
loop_
_entity.id
_entity.type
_entity.pdbx_description
1 polymer ?
#
loop_
_entity_poly.entity_id
_entity_poly.type
_entity_poly.pdbx_seq_one_letter_code
_entity_poly.pdbx_strand_id
1 'polypeptide(L)'
;MKKILFIVLLSAGTVVHAQQQTKVNNPIKGCWVVENNVRSPKKQVVKFYNANLQLIYQEDYDRKVLNYSRKHVRKMLDRALLTVLNSQNSFDKTASMANIIRHRH
;
A
#
# COMPACT_ATOMS: atom_id res chain seq x y z
N MET A 1 -3.59 -21.27 8.72
CA MET A 1 -2.39 -20.40 8.67
C MET A 1 -2.71 -19.10 9.39
N LYS A 2 -1.81 -18.67 10.29
CA LYS A 2 -2.07 -17.69 11.36
C LYS A 2 -2.54 -16.34 10.81
N LYS A 3 -3.77 -15.95 11.19
CA LYS A 3 -4.39 -14.65 10.90
C LYS A 3 -4.03 -13.68 12.02
N ILE A 4 -2.85 -13.07 11.98
CA ILE A 4 -2.49 -12.04 12.96
C ILE A 4 -1.77 -10.94 12.19
N LEU A 5 -2.48 -9.86 11.85
CA LEU A 5 -1.91 -8.52 11.59
C LEU A 5 -3.00 -7.47 11.24
N PHE A 6 -4.15 -7.48 11.93
CA PHE A 6 -5.15 -6.39 11.79
C PHE A 6 -5.76 -5.93 13.12
N ILE A 7 -5.09 -6.20 14.24
CA ILE A 7 -5.55 -5.76 15.56
C ILE A 7 -4.35 -5.13 16.25
N VAL A 8 -4.23 -3.81 16.16
CA VAL A 8 -4.09 -2.84 17.28
C VAL A 8 -4.01 -1.46 16.61
N LEU A 9 -5.17 -0.86 16.33
CA LEU A 9 -5.28 0.56 16.00
C LEU A 9 -6.44 1.15 16.81
N LEU A 10 -6.41 0.96 18.13
CA LEU A 10 -7.33 1.62 19.04
C LEU A 10 -6.72 1.68 20.46
N SER A 11 -5.73 2.55 20.63
CA SER A 11 -5.41 3.11 21.94
C SER A 11 -4.98 4.55 21.74
N ALA A 12 -5.90 5.46 22.05
CA ALA A 12 -5.67 6.88 22.13
C ALA A 12 -4.61 7.15 23.22
N GLY A 13 -3.52 7.78 22.82
CA GLY A 13 -2.52 8.38 23.69
C GLY A 13 -1.92 9.54 22.92
N THR A 14 -2.14 10.77 23.39
CA THR A 14 -1.67 12.00 22.77
C THR A 14 -0.15 12.09 22.88
N VAL A 15 0.56 11.71 21.82
CA VAL A 15 1.93 12.18 21.59
C VAL A 15 1.90 13.01 20.31
N VAL A 16 2.02 14.33 20.47
CA VAL A 16 2.15 15.27 19.35
C VAL A 16 3.55 15.08 18.78
N HIS A 17 3.73 14.06 17.94
CA HIS A 17 4.84 14.02 17.01
C HIS A 17 4.38 14.76 15.77
N ALA A 18 4.85 16.00 15.60
CA ALA A 18 4.79 16.69 14.33
C ALA A 18 5.64 15.89 13.32
N GLN A 19 5.02 14.91 12.64
CA GLN A 19 5.61 14.27 11.49
C GLN A 19 5.61 15.30 10.36
N GLN A 20 6.75 15.97 10.21
CA GLN A 20 6.99 16.87 9.10
C GLN A 20 7.00 16.01 7.83
N GLN A 21 5.87 16.03 7.10
CA GLN A 21 5.73 15.38 5.81
C GLN A 21 6.74 16.03 4.86
N THR A 22 7.92 15.43 4.71
CA THR A 22 8.86 15.82 3.65
C THR A 22 8.12 15.60 2.34
N LYS A 23 7.79 16.71 1.69
CA LYS A 23 7.11 16.73 0.41
C LYS A 23 8.10 16.18 -0.62
N VAL A 24 8.10 14.86 -0.79
CA VAL A 24 8.89 14.20 -1.84
C VAL A 24 8.42 14.78 -3.16
N ASN A 25 9.30 15.52 -3.83
CA ASN A 25 9.02 16.34 -5.01
C ASN A 25 8.79 15.51 -6.30
N ASN A 26 8.72 14.19 -6.18
CA ASN A 26 8.27 13.32 -7.25
C ASN A 26 6.96 12.68 -6.82
N PRO A 27 5.84 12.93 -7.52
CA PRO A 27 4.62 12.21 -7.24
C PRO A 27 4.93 10.74 -7.51
N ILE A 28 4.92 9.91 -6.47
CA ILE A 28 5.13 8.48 -6.65
C ILE A 28 3.92 7.97 -7.43
N LYS A 29 4.16 7.59 -8.68
CA LYS A 29 3.12 7.19 -9.62
C LYS A 29 2.85 5.70 -9.46
N GLY A 30 1.58 5.33 -9.58
CA GLY A 30 1.10 3.96 -9.52
C GLY A 30 -0.41 3.94 -9.76
N CYS A 31 -0.98 2.74 -9.81
CA CYS A 31 -2.42 2.57 -9.93
C CYS A 31 -2.91 1.39 -9.10
N TRP A 32 -4.21 1.37 -8.85
CA TRP A 32 -4.88 0.27 -8.18
C TRP A 32 -5.96 -0.32 -9.09
N VAL A 33 -6.18 -1.62 -8.97
CA VAL A 33 -7.22 -2.37 -9.68
C VAL A 33 -7.98 -3.22 -8.67
N VAL A 34 -9.30 -3.26 -8.83
CA VAL A 34 -10.17 -4.17 -8.06
C VAL A 34 -10.78 -5.17 -9.03
N GLU A 35 -10.39 -6.43 -8.89
CA GLU A 35 -10.91 -7.53 -9.69
C GLU A 35 -12.04 -8.23 -8.93
N ASN A 36 -13.18 -8.45 -9.60
CA ASN A 36 -14.30 -9.19 -9.04
C ASN A 36 -14.43 -10.53 -9.73
N ASN A 37 -14.63 -11.59 -8.96
CA ASN A 37 -15.01 -12.86 -9.57
C ASN A 37 -16.49 -12.81 -9.98
N VAL A 38 -16.79 -12.97 -11.26
CA VAL A 38 -18.18 -12.99 -11.79
C VAL A 38 -19.03 -14.06 -11.10
N ARG A 39 -18.43 -15.21 -10.78
CA ARG A 39 -19.09 -16.32 -10.06
C ARG A 39 -19.17 -16.09 -8.55
N SER A 40 -18.42 -15.13 -8.02
CA SER A 40 -18.40 -14.82 -6.59
C SER A 40 -18.20 -13.31 -6.36
N PRO A 41 -19.21 -12.47 -6.61
CA PRO A 41 -19.06 -11.00 -6.58
C PRO A 41 -18.63 -10.42 -5.23
N LYS A 42 -18.80 -11.20 -4.15
CA LYS A 42 -18.35 -10.84 -2.80
C LYS A 42 -16.86 -11.08 -2.56
N LYS A 43 -16.20 -11.85 -3.43
CA LYS A 43 -14.75 -12.10 -3.40
C LYS A 43 -14.11 -11.18 -4.42
N GLN A 44 -13.36 -10.22 -3.93
CA GLN A 44 -12.64 -9.24 -4.73
C GLN A 44 -11.15 -9.37 -4.46
N VAL A 45 -10.33 -9.00 -5.44
CA VAL A 45 -8.89 -8.94 -5.28
C VAL A 45 -8.46 -7.51 -5.54
N VAL A 46 -7.80 -6.89 -4.56
CA VAL A 46 -7.21 -5.56 -4.71
C VAL A 46 -5.75 -5.72 -5.10
N LYS A 47 -5.37 -5.12 -6.22
CA LYS A 47 -3.99 -5.12 -6.74
C LYS A 47 -3.45 -3.70 -6.81
N PHE A 48 -2.21 -3.51 -6.38
CA PHE A 48 -1.49 -2.25 -6.50
C PHE A 48 -0.30 -2.42 -7.42
N TYR A 49 -0.13 -1.46 -8.32
CA TYR A 49 0.95 -1.43 -9.30
C TYR A 49 1.78 -0.15 -9.14
N ASN A 50 3.09 -0.26 -9.34
CA ASN A 50 3.96 0.92 -9.41
C ASN A 50 3.88 1.62 -10.80
N ALA A 51 4.66 2.67 -10.98
CA ALA A 51 4.74 3.44 -12.22
C ALA A 51 5.11 2.59 -13.46
N ASN A 52 5.82 1.48 -13.25
CA ASN A 52 6.25 0.56 -14.30
C ASN A 52 5.22 -0.55 -14.56
N LEU A 53 4.01 -0.44 -14.00
CA LEU A 53 2.96 -1.46 -14.06
C LEU A 53 3.38 -2.81 -13.45
N GLN A 54 4.35 -2.81 -12.53
CA GLN A 54 4.75 -4.00 -11.79
C GLN A 54 3.82 -4.17 -10.59
N LEU A 55 3.31 -5.38 -10.37
CA LEU A 55 2.49 -5.69 -9.20
C LEU A 55 3.37 -5.63 -7.94
N ILE A 56 3.02 -4.74 -7.02
CA ILE A 56 3.78 -4.51 -5.78
C ILE A 56 3.03 -5.00 -4.53
N TYR A 57 1.71 -5.19 -4.63
CA TYR A 57 0.89 -5.74 -3.56
C TYR A 57 -0.41 -6.31 -4.12
N GLN A 58 -0.87 -7.39 -3.50
CA GLN A 58 -2.14 -8.04 -3.81
C GLN A 58 -2.79 -8.55 -2.51
N GLU A 59 -4.09 -8.35 -2.36
CA GLU A 59 -4.86 -8.86 -1.23
C GLU A 59 -6.26 -9.31 -1.65
N ASP A 60 -6.67 -10.47 -1.14
CA ASP A 60 -8.04 -10.95 -1.26
C ASP A 60 -8.93 -10.23 -0.22
N TYR A 61 -10.00 -9.61 -0.70
CA TYR A 61 -10.99 -8.91 0.11
C TYR A 61 -12.35 -9.61 0.01
N ASP A 62 -12.81 -10.17 1.13
CA ASP A 62 -14.04 -10.97 1.21
C ASP A 62 -15.06 -10.45 2.24
N ARG A 63 -14.74 -9.36 2.96
CA ARG A 63 -15.59 -8.84 4.05
C ARG A 63 -16.85 -8.13 3.52
N LYS A 64 -16.70 -7.34 2.46
CA LYS A 64 -17.76 -6.53 1.85
C LYS A 64 -17.44 -6.31 0.38
N VAL A 65 -18.41 -5.87 -0.41
CA VAL A 65 -18.13 -5.37 -1.75
C VAL A 65 -17.59 -3.93 -1.66
N LEU A 66 -16.36 -3.72 -2.10
CA LEU A 66 -15.74 -2.42 -2.35
C LEU A 66 -16.46 -1.75 -3.52
N ASN A 67 -17.25 -0.73 -3.18
CA ASN A 67 -17.87 0.14 -4.17
C ASN A 67 -16.93 1.31 -4.49
N TYR A 68 -16.05 1.11 -5.47
CA TYR A 68 -15.09 2.12 -5.93
C TYR A 68 -15.74 3.30 -6.69
N SER A 69 -17.04 3.26 -6.96
CA SER A 69 -17.80 4.45 -7.42
C SER A 69 -17.98 5.47 -6.30
N ARG A 70 -17.85 5.08 -5.03
CA ARG A 70 -17.90 6.00 -3.88
C ARG A 70 -16.57 6.73 -3.68
N LYS A 71 -16.63 8.06 -3.54
CA LYS A 71 -15.46 8.93 -3.35
C LYS A 71 -14.59 8.53 -2.15
N HIS A 72 -15.21 8.13 -1.03
CA HIS A 72 -14.46 7.71 0.16
C HIS A 72 -13.66 6.43 -0.08
N VAL A 73 -14.23 5.46 -0.81
CA VAL A 73 -13.54 4.19 -1.15
C VAL A 73 -12.35 4.46 -2.07
N ARG A 74 -12.49 5.34 -3.08
CA ARG A 74 -11.35 5.75 -3.92
C ARG A 74 -10.24 6.38 -3.09
N LYS A 75 -10.57 7.35 -2.23
CA LYS A 75 -9.58 7.98 -1.34
C LYS A 75 -8.88 6.99 -0.42
N MET A 76 -9.60 5.97 0.07
CA MET A 76 -9.01 4.90 0.88
C MET A 76 -7.99 4.08 0.06
N LEU A 77 -8.36 3.70 -1.17
CA LEU A 77 -7.46 2.98 -2.08
C LEU A 77 -6.26 3.83 -2.51
N ASP A 78 -6.45 5.13 -2.79
CA ASP A 78 -5.37 6.06 -3.12
C ASP A 78 -4.37 6.18 -1.96
N ARG A 79 -4.86 6.27 -0.72
CA ARG A 79 -4.00 6.28 0.47
C ARG A 79 -3.26 4.97 0.65
N ALA A 80 -3.95 3.84 0.48
CA ALA A 80 -3.34 2.52 0.55
C ALA A 80 -2.22 2.36 -0.50
N LEU A 81 -2.47 2.78 -1.73
CA LEU A 81 -1.49 2.80 -2.81
C LEU A 81 -0.25 3.62 -2.42
N LEU A 82 -0.43 4.85 -1.90
CA LEU A 82 0.68 5.67 -1.43
C LEU A 82 1.49 5.00 -0.31
N THR A 83 0.82 4.33 0.64
CA THR A 83 1.49 3.58 1.70
C THR A 83 2.35 2.44 1.14
N VAL A 84 1.81 1.66 0.21
CA VAL A 84 2.53 0.55 -0.42
C VAL A 84 3.72 1.06 -1.24
N LEU A 85 3.53 2.12 -2.02
CA LEU A 85 4.59 2.74 -2.83
C LEU A 85 5.74 3.29 -1.97
N ASN A 86 5.42 3.96 -0.86
CA ASN A 86 6.43 4.45 0.09
C ASN A 86 7.20 3.31 0.76
N SER A 87 6.51 2.21 1.08
CA SER A 87 7.15 1.02 1.63
C SER A 87 8.12 0.39 0.63
N GLN A 88 7.70 0.18 -0.62
CA GLN A 88 8.58 -0.35 -1.69
C GLN A 88 9.84 0.51 -1.86
N ASN A 89 9.69 1.83 -1.96
CA ASN A 89 10.82 2.74 -2.15
C ASN A 89 11.84 2.64 -1.00
N SER A 90 11.33 2.46 0.23
CA SER A 90 12.18 2.29 1.41
C SER A 90 13.01 1.00 1.35
N PHE A 91 12.41 -0.08 0.85
CA PHE A 91 13.13 -1.34 0.60
C PHE A 91 14.18 -1.18 -0.50
N ASP A 92 13.82 -0.56 -1.63
CA ASP A 92 14.75 -0.36 -2.76
C ASP A 92 15.95 0.51 -2.37
N LYS A 93 15.72 1.56 -1.58
CA LYS A 93 16.78 2.44 -1.06
C LYS A 93 17.73 1.67 -0.16
N THR A 94 17.19 0.83 0.74
CA THR A 94 17.99 0.01 1.65
C THR A 94 18.82 -1.03 0.88
N ALA A 95 18.21 -1.71 -0.10
CA ALA A 95 18.90 -2.69 -0.94
C ALA A 95 20.02 -2.04 -1.77
N SER A 96 19.78 -0.84 -2.30
CA SER A 96 20.79 -0.07 -3.04
C SER A 96 21.98 0.31 -2.15
N MET A 97 21.73 0.76 -0.92
CA MET A 97 22.79 1.09 0.05
C MET A 97 23.62 -0.15 0.43
N ALA A 98 22.97 -1.30 0.64
CA ALA A 98 23.67 -2.55 0.96
C ALA A 98 24.57 -3.05 -0.19
N ASN A 99 24.20 -2.79 -1.44
CA ASN A 99 25.04 -3.11 -2.60
C ASN A 99 26.27 -2.22 -2.71
N ILE A 100 26.15 -0.92 -2.38
CA ILE A 100 27.28 0.03 -2.39
C ILE A 100 28.33 -0.35 -1.33
N ILE A 101 27.88 -0.80 -0.14
CA ILE A 101 28.79 -1.24 0.92
C ILE A 101 29.56 -2.50 0.51
N ARG A 102 28.89 -3.45 -0.17
CA ARG A 102 29.50 -4.72 -0.60
C ARG A 102 30.55 -4.60 -1.71
N HIS A 103 30.51 -3.57 -2.55
CA HIS A 103 31.46 -3.37 -3.65
C HIS A 103 32.68 -2.50 -3.26
N ARG A 104 32.79 -2.08 -2.00
CA ARG A 104 33.90 -1.25 -1.51
C ARG A 104 34.92 -2.02 -0.64
N HIS A 105 34.79 -3.35 -0.60
CA HIS A 105 35.75 -4.28 0.01
C HIS A 105 36.37 -5.15 -1.09
#